data_AF-A0A847JWN1-F1
#
_entry.id   AF-A0A847JWN1-F1
#
_cell.length_a   1.000
_cell.length_b   1.000
_cell.length_c   1.000
_cell.angle_alpha   90.00
_cell.angle_beta   90.00
_cell.angle_gamma   90.00
#
_symmetry.space_group_name_H-M   'P 1'
#
loop_
_entity.id
_entity.type
_entity.pdbx_description
1 polymer ?
#
loop_
_entity_poly.entity_id
_entity_poly.type
_entity_poly.pdbx_seq_one_letter_code
_entity_poly.pdbx_strand_id
1 'polypeptide(L)'
;MLTRRFGKTDLRPTVLTFGAMRIPPEADEDPHAARDRAFATMRRALDVGINHIETARGYGPSEELIGAALAEGVIRRDEFILTTKIAPMETRDAFREALDDSLRRMNVDRIDNLDIHGINTRELLAMATRADGTMGAVRRAMDERIVGHLGFATHAPLEVILEAIETDEFESVNLHYYMLNRRNRPAVERAAGKDMGVFIISPSDKGGQLFHPPQKLQDLCKPFTPIELNQRWLLAQPEVHTLSLGAARPEEFDAHLLGVNRDGPLSADESAAVARLDGALAELGSTYCSFCHECLPCPEDVHIPEILRLRNLALAYDMKDFGRYRYGMFVRHDAETGERTGGAGHWFPGTQGDFCTRCGECLPRCPLNLPIPDLLAETHELLSGRAGKRLWK
;
A
#
# COMPACT_ATOMS: atom_id res chain seq x y z
N MET A 1 9.14 -5.94 20.77
CA MET A 1 8.82 -6.21 19.35
C MET A 1 10.13 -6.39 18.58
N LEU A 2 10.18 -7.24 17.56
CA LEU A 2 11.38 -7.42 16.73
C LEU A 2 11.68 -6.16 15.91
N THR A 3 12.96 -5.89 15.67
CA THR A 3 13.43 -4.80 14.80
C THR A 3 14.33 -5.34 13.69
N ARG A 4 14.35 -4.67 12.54
CA ARG A 4 15.22 -5.00 11.40
C ARG A 4 16.02 -3.76 11.00
N ARG A 5 17.27 -3.95 10.54
CA ARG A 5 18.07 -2.86 9.94
C ARG A 5 17.42 -2.47 8.61
N PHE A 6 17.04 -1.21 8.44
CA PHE A 6 16.30 -0.75 7.27
C PHE A 6 17.23 -0.40 6.10
N GLY A 7 17.85 -1.43 5.52
CA GLY A 7 18.84 -1.28 4.45
C GLY A 7 19.98 -0.33 4.82
N LYS A 8 20.38 0.51 3.86
CA LYS A 8 21.46 1.50 3.93
C LYS A 8 21.12 2.75 4.75
N THR A 9 19.88 2.86 5.25
CA THR A 9 19.52 3.93 6.19
C THR A 9 20.06 3.68 7.61
N ASP A 10 20.40 2.42 7.93
CA ASP A 10 20.73 1.96 9.29
C ASP A 10 19.67 2.21 10.38
N LEU A 11 18.50 2.77 10.04
CA LEU A 11 17.36 2.85 10.94
C LEU A 11 16.94 1.45 11.39
N ARG A 12 16.37 1.35 12.59
CA ARG A 12 15.91 0.08 13.18
C ARG A 12 14.42 0.13 13.55
N PRO A 13 13.52 0.26 12.55
CA PRO A 13 12.10 0.14 12.81
C PRO A 13 11.77 -1.25 13.32
N THR A 14 10.72 -1.32 14.12
CA THR A 14 10.04 -2.56 14.42
C THR A 14 9.48 -3.17 13.15
N VAL A 15 9.29 -4.49 13.15
CA VAL A 15 8.71 -5.21 12.00
C VAL A 15 7.27 -4.79 11.68
N LEU A 16 6.62 -4.06 12.60
CA LEU A 16 5.40 -3.31 12.35
C LEU A 16 5.66 -1.82 12.46
N THR A 17 5.05 -1.05 11.57
CA THR A 17 5.00 0.41 11.57
C THR A 17 3.57 0.86 11.77
N PHE A 18 3.33 1.83 12.64
CA PHE A 18 2.01 2.44 12.78
C PHE A 18 1.75 3.42 11.63
N GLY A 19 0.86 3.04 10.72
CA GLY A 19 0.41 3.87 9.61
C GLY A 19 -0.76 4.77 10.03
N ALA A 20 -0.52 6.07 10.07
CA ALA A 20 -1.46 7.07 10.55
C ALA A 20 -2.55 7.47 9.53
N MET A 21 -2.65 6.80 8.38
CA MET A 21 -3.69 7.14 7.37
C MET A 21 -5.14 7.02 7.88
N ARG A 22 -5.39 6.19 8.90
CA ARG A 22 -6.72 5.92 9.46
C ARG A 22 -7.02 6.64 10.78
N ILE A 23 -6.09 7.44 11.34
CA ILE A 23 -6.37 8.24 12.55
C ILE A 23 -7.24 9.47 12.33
N PRO A 24 -7.33 10.08 11.12
CA PRO A 24 -8.28 11.15 10.87
C PRO A 24 -9.72 10.80 11.30
N PRO A 25 -10.55 11.82 11.61
CA PRO A 25 -11.94 11.61 11.98
C PRO A 25 -12.71 10.80 10.92
N GLU A 26 -13.57 9.89 11.39
CA GLU A 26 -14.53 9.23 10.53
C GLU A 26 -15.66 10.21 10.15
N ALA A 27 -16.44 9.86 9.12
CA ALA A 27 -17.59 10.69 8.76
C ALA A 27 -18.58 10.80 9.94
N ASP A 28 -19.07 12.01 10.19
CA ASP A 28 -20.05 12.33 11.24
C ASP A 28 -19.56 12.11 12.68
N GLU A 29 -18.26 11.92 12.88
CA GLU A 29 -17.68 11.79 14.22
C GLU A 29 -17.48 13.14 14.91
N ASP A 30 -17.74 13.20 16.22
CA ASP A 30 -17.41 14.36 17.04
C ASP A 30 -15.89 14.64 17.03
N PRO A 31 -15.44 15.88 16.74
CA PRO A 31 -14.02 16.20 16.64
C PRO A 31 -13.19 15.93 17.90
N HIS A 32 -13.76 16.07 19.10
CA HIS A 32 -13.04 15.80 20.35
C HIS A 32 -12.89 14.29 20.55
N ALA A 33 -13.97 13.54 20.35
CA ALA A 33 -13.92 12.07 20.41
C ALA A 33 -12.94 11.49 19.37
N ALA A 34 -12.94 12.02 18.14
CA ALA A 34 -12.01 11.61 17.08
C ALA A 34 -10.56 11.85 17.48
N ARG A 35 -10.27 13.01 18.08
CA ARG A 35 -8.95 13.38 18.58
C ARG A 35 -8.50 12.47 19.73
N ASP A 36 -9.35 12.26 20.72
CA ASP A 36 -9.05 11.41 21.88
C ASP A 36 -8.78 9.97 21.43
N ARG A 37 -9.55 9.45 20.47
CA ARG A 37 -9.28 8.16 19.86
C ARG A 37 -7.95 8.14 19.11
N ALA A 38 -7.64 9.13 18.29
CA ALA A 38 -6.36 9.22 17.58
C ALA A 38 -5.19 9.21 18.57
N PHE A 39 -5.32 9.92 19.68
CA PHE A 39 -4.33 10.01 20.75
C PHE A 39 -4.12 8.68 21.45
N ALA A 40 -5.23 8.05 21.86
CA ALA A 40 -5.19 6.72 22.46
C ALA A 40 -4.56 5.68 21.51
N THR A 41 -4.85 5.79 20.21
CA THR A 41 -4.32 4.88 19.18
C THR A 41 -2.81 5.06 18.99
N MET A 42 -2.33 6.32 18.90
CA MET A 42 -0.89 6.63 18.84
C MET A 42 -0.15 6.15 20.10
N ARG A 43 -0.70 6.40 21.28
CA ARG A 43 -0.12 5.92 22.55
C ARG A 43 -0.05 4.40 22.58
N ARG A 44 -1.14 3.73 22.20
CA ARG A 44 -1.21 2.26 22.15
C ARG A 44 -0.14 1.68 21.24
N ALA A 45 0.14 2.28 20.08
CA ALA A 45 1.20 1.82 19.17
C ALA A 45 2.55 1.72 19.91
N LEU A 46 2.93 2.79 20.61
CA LEU A 46 4.18 2.83 21.37
C LEU A 46 4.16 1.88 22.57
N ASP A 47 3.02 1.75 23.26
CA ASP A 47 2.87 0.87 24.42
C ASP A 47 3.01 -0.63 24.07
N VAL A 48 2.61 -1.03 22.86
CA VAL A 48 2.84 -2.40 22.35
C VAL A 48 4.24 -2.58 21.75
N GLY A 49 5.07 -1.54 21.85
CA GLY A 49 6.48 -1.54 21.50
C GLY A 49 6.78 -1.24 20.04
N ILE A 50 5.83 -0.71 19.26
CA ILE A 50 6.11 -0.18 17.92
C ILE A 50 6.93 1.10 18.06
N ASN A 51 8.01 1.24 17.29
CA ASN A 51 8.90 2.40 17.34
C ASN A 51 8.96 3.17 16.02
N HIS A 52 8.01 2.97 15.11
CA HIS A 52 7.96 3.64 13.81
C HIS A 52 6.54 4.13 13.54
N ILE A 53 6.39 5.43 13.35
CA ILE A 53 5.14 6.09 12.95
C ILE A 53 5.32 6.61 11.52
N GLU A 54 4.39 6.24 10.65
CA GLU A 54 4.34 6.65 9.26
C GLU A 54 3.07 7.47 8.99
N THR A 55 3.22 8.62 8.37
CA THR A 55 2.15 9.53 7.94
C THR A 55 2.43 10.05 6.53
N ALA A 56 1.56 10.90 6.02
CA ALA A 56 1.80 11.66 4.80
C ALA A 56 1.06 13.00 4.85
N ARG A 57 1.58 14.00 4.15
CA ARG A 57 0.90 15.29 3.96
C ARG A 57 -0.49 15.15 3.32
N GLY A 58 -0.71 14.08 2.55
CA GLY A 58 -1.98 13.75 1.91
C GLY A 58 -3.02 13.07 2.82
N TYR A 59 -2.66 12.69 4.05
CA TYR A 59 -3.53 11.91 4.95
C TYR A 59 -4.43 12.79 5.83
N GLY A 60 -5.19 13.70 5.21
CA GLY A 60 -6.09 14.59 5.94
C GLY A 60 -5.36 15.32 7.09
N PRO A 61 -5.94 15.38 8.31
CA PRO A 61 -5.34 16.02 9.49
C PRO A 61 -4.30 15.14 10.23
N SER A 62 -3.77 14.09 9.61
CA SER A 62 -2.89 13.12 10.30
C SER A 62 -1.62 13.76 10.86
N GLU A 63 -0.96 14.65 10.11
CA GLU A 63 0.23 15.37 10.57
C GLU A 63 -0.10 16.31 11.74
N GLU A 64 -1.22 17.03 11.68
CA GLU A 64 -1.69 17.89 12.76
C GLU A 64 -2.02 17.11 14.03
N LEU A 65 -2.62 15.92 13.91
CA LEU A 65 -2.91 15.05 15.05
C LEU A 65 -1.63 14.55 15.73
N ILE A 66 -0.60 14.19 14.96
CA ILE A 66 0.72 13.83 15.49
C ILE A 66 1.34 15.02 16.24
N GLY A 67 1.31 16.22 15.65
CA GLY A 67 1.85 17.42 16.28
C GLY A 67 1.12 17.81 17.57
N ALA A 68 -0.20 17.66 17.60
CA ALA A 68 -1.00 17.88 18.80
C ALA A 68 -0.67 16.85 19.90
N ALA A 69 -0.48 15.57 19.54
CA ALA A 69 -0.12 14.53 20.49
C ALA A 69 1.27 14.74 21.11
N LEU A 70 2.23 15.25 20.32
CA LEU A 70 3.55 15.66 20.81
C LEU A 70 3.45 16.87 21.75
N ALA A 71 2.67 17.89 21.36
CA ALA A 71 2.50 19.11 22.16
C ALA A 71 1.86 18.84 23.54
N GLU A 72 0.92 17.89 23.61
CA GLU A 72 0.26 17.48 24.85
C GLU A 72 1.01 16.38 25.62
N GLY A 73 2.17 15.93 25.13
CA GLY A 73 2.99 14.92 25.79
C GLY A 73 2.36 13.51 25.81
N VAL A 74 1.39 13.24 24.94
CA VAL A 74 0.79 11.91 24.78
C VAL A 74 1.83 10.94 24.21
N ILE A 75 2.61 11.42 23.24
CA ILE A 75 3.79 10.73 22.70
C ILE A 75 4.99 11.66 22.81
N ARG A 76 6.21 11.10 22.89
CA ARG A 76 7.45 11.87 22.88
C ARG A 76 8.26 11.56 21.62
N ARG A 77 8.91 12.58 21.07
CA ARG A 77 9.60 12.49 19.77
C ARG A 77 10.73 11.47 19.75
N ASP A 78 11.39 11.22 20.88
CA ASP A 78 12.50 10.28 21.03
C ASP A 78 12.06 8.81 21.17
N GLU A 79 10.75 8.53 21.26
CA GLU A 79 10.21 7.17 21.35
C GLU A 79 10.11 6.47 19.99
N PHE A 80 10.14 7.21 18.87
CA PHE A 80 9.85 6.65 17.56
C PHE A 80 10.63 7.28 16.40
N ILE A 81 10.80 6.49 15.35
CA ILE A 81 11.19 6.89 14.00
C ILE A 81 9.96 7.52 13.34
N LEU A 82 10.11 8.71 12.79
CA LEU A 82 9.06 9.43 12.06
C LEU A 82 9.29 9.37 10.55
N THR A 83 8.29 8.88 9.83
CA THR A 83 8.22 8.96 8.37
C THR A 83 7.03 9.79 7.91
N THR A 84 7.26 10.79 7.06
CA THR A 84 6.20 11.46 6.30
C THR A 84 6.42 11.31 4.80
N LYS A 85 5.42 11.67 4.00
CA LYS A 85 5.44 11.60 2.54
C LYS A 85 4.92 12.88 1.92
N ILE A 86 5.64 13.36 0.90
CA ILE A 86 5.29 14.55 0.13
C ILE A 86 5.32 14.19 -1.36
N ALA A 87 4.28 14.56 -2.09
CA ALA A 87 4.22 14.34 -3.54
C ALA A 87 5.31 15.14 -4.27
N PRO A 88 5.82 14.68 -5.42
CA PRO A 88 6.77 15.45 -6.20
C PRO A 88 6.14 16.76 -6.69
N MET A 89 6.96 17.79 -6.76
CA MET A 89 6.62 19.14 -7.24
C MET A 89 7.66 19.62 -8.26
N GLU A 90 7.20 20.50 -9.16
CA GLU A 90 8.00 21.05 -10.27
C GLU A 90 9.20 21.87 -9.79
N THR A 91 9.03 22.68 -8.73
CA THR A 91 10.04 23.63 -8.28
C THR A 91 10.57 23.29 -6.90
N ARG A 92 11.83 23.67 -6.65
CA ARG A 92 12.47 23.53 -5.34
C ARG A 92 11.70 24.27 -4.25
N ASP A 93 11.26 25.49 -4.53
CA ASP A 93 10.61 26.36 -3.56
C ASP A 93 9.25 25.80 -3.13
N ALA A 94 8.45 25.28 -4.08
CA ALA A 94 7.17 24.65 -3.77
C ALA A 94 7.36 23.41 -2.89
N PHE A 95 8.35 22.57 -3.21
CA PHE A 95 8.64 21.39 -2.39
C PHE A 95 9.14 21.78 -1.00
N ARG A 96 10.00 22.80 -0.90
CA ARG A 96 10.50 23.30 0.38
C ARG A 96 9.37 23.85 1.25
N GLU A 97 8.47 24.66 0.69
CA GLU A 97 7.30 25.16 1.40
C GLU A 97 6.43 24.02 1.94
N ALA A 98 6.21 22.97 1.13
CA ALA A 98 5.45 21.80 1.55
C ALA A 98 6.14 21.01 2.67
N LEU A 99 7.48 20.91 2.65
CA LEU A 99 8.26 20.29 3.72
C LEU A 99 8.17 21.09 5.02
N ASP A 100 8.38 22.41 4.95
CA ASP A 100 8.31 23.30 6.11
C ASP A 100 6.89 23.30 6.72
N ASP A 101 5.85 23.24 5.89
CA ASP A 101 4.46 23.07 6.30
C ASP A 101 4.23 21.74 7.05
N SER A 102 4.82 20.64 6.56
CA SER A 102 4.70 19.31 7.18
C SER A 102 5.38 19.28 8.56
N LEU A 103 6.59 19.85 8.67
CA LEU A 103 7.32 20.01 9.94
C LEU A 103 6.50 20.81 10.96
N ARG A 104 5.92 21.93 10.52
CA ARG A 104 5.07 22.79 11.35
C ARG A 104 3.81 22.07 11.82
N ARG A 105 3.12 21.32 10.95
CA ARG A 105 1.91 20.55 11.31
C ARG A 105 2.22 19.47 12.34
N MET A 106 3.32 18.75 12.15
CA MET A 106 3.78 17.70 13.07
C MET A 106 4.47 18.25 14.31
N ASN A 107 4.71 19.56 14.40
CA ASN A 107 5.42 20.20 15.52
C ASN A 107 6.79 19.54 15.80
N VAL A 108 7.60 19.34 14.75
CA VAL A 108 8.94 18.75 14.82
C VAL A 108 9.96 19.56 14.01
N ASP A 109 11.21 19.51 14.43
CA ASP A 109 12.33 20.15 13.71
C ASP A 109 13.00 19.22 12.68
N ARG A 110 12.75 17.91 12.78
CA ARG A 110 13.41 16.88 11.95
C ARG A 110 12.51 15.68 11.66
N ILE A 111 12.59 15.21 10.42
CA ILE A 111 12.02 13.95 9.93
C ILE A 111 13.13 12.90 9.80
N ASP A 112 12.89 11.68 10.30
CA ASP A 112 13.89 10.61 10.22
C ASP A 112 13.98 10.03 8.82
N ASN A 113 12.84 9.79 8.16
CA ASN A 113 12.77 9.34 6.76
C ASN A 113 11.66 10.09 6.01
N LEU A 114 11.97 10.70 4.87
CA LEU A 114 11.00 11.34 3.98
C LEU A 114 10.82 10.46 2.74
N ASP A 115 9.58 10.11 2.40
CA ASP A 115 9.31 9.45 1.11
C ASP A 115 8.74 10.41 0.08
N ILE A 116 9.22 10.33 -1.16
CA ILE A 116 8.51 10.95 -2.28
C ILE A 116 7.25 10.14 -2.59
N HIS A 117 6.10 10.78 -2.45
CA HIS A 117 4.80 10.11 -2.47
C HIS A 117 4.26 9.95 -3.88
N GLY A 118 3.84 8.74 -4.24
CA GLY A 118 3.04 8.49 -5.44
C GLY A 118 3.85 8.49 -6.73
N ILE A 119 5.10 7.99 -6.71
CA ILE A 119 5.87 7.73 -7.93
C ILE A 119 5.21 6.56 -8.68
N ASN A 120 4.12 6.83 -9.40
CA ASN A 120 3.25 5.81 -10.01
C ASN A 120 3.35 5.77 -11.54
N THR A 121 3.92 6.80 -12.15
CA THR A 121 4.12 6.91 -13.60
C THR A 121 5.54 7.38 -13.90
N ARG A 122 5.98 7.21 -15.14
CA ARG A 122 7.32 7.68 -15.58
C ARG A 122 7.44 9.20 -15.51
N GLU A 123 6.34 9.92 -15.73
CA GLU A 123 6.29 11.38 -15.62
C GLU A 123 6.51 11.82 -14.17
N LEU A 124 5.85 11.15 -13.21
CA LEU A 124 6.03 11.44 -11.78
C LEU A 124 7.41 11.02 -11.28
N LEU A 125 7.98 9.92 -11.80
CA LEU A 125 9.37 9.53 -11.53
C LEU A 125 10.34 10.61 -12.05
N ALA A 126 10.17 11.03 -13.30
CA ALA A 126 11.00 12.06 -13.90
C ALA A 126 10.94 13.35 -13.07
N MET A 127 9.73 13.80 -12.68
CA MET A 127 9.54 14.97 -11.82
C MET A 127 10.23 14.82 -10.45
N ALA A 128 10.07 13.66 -9.80
CA ALA A 128 10.66 13.38 -8.49
C ALA A 128 12.20 13.48 -8.51
N THR A 129 12.85 13.03 -9.57
CA THR A 129 14.32 12.98 -9.69
C THR A 129 14.94 14.24 -10.29
N ARG A 130 14.15 15.27 -10.61
CA ARG A 130 14.68 16.54 -11.14
C ARG A 130 15.55 17.26 -10.12
N ALA A 131 16.81 17.49 -10.48
CA ALA A 131 17.74 18.25 -9.66
C ALA A 131 17.32 19.73 -9.46
N ASP A 132 16.60 20.33 -10.40
CA ASP A 132 16.09 21.71 -10.31
C ASP A 132 14.68 21.82 -9.67
N GLY A 133 14.11 20.68 -9.25
CA GLY A 133 12.81 20.59 -8.57
C GLY A 133 12.90 19.85 -7.24
N THR A 134 12.03 18.86 -7.07
CA THR A 134 11.90 18.02 -5.86
C THR A 134 13.26 17.53 -5.32
N MET A 135 14.06 16.84 -6.13
CA MET A 135 15.31 16.23 -5.65
C MET A 135 16.32 17.28 -5.15
N GLY A 136 16.36 18.45 -5.79
CA GLY A 136 17.22 19.55 -5.34
C GLY A 136 16.84 20.08 -3.96
N ALA A 137 15.54 20.21 -3.68
CA ALA A 137 15.05 20.66 -2.38
C ALA A 137 15.29 19.61 -1.28
N VAL A 138 15.10 18.33 -1.60
CA VAL A 138 15.35 17.23 -0.66
C VAL A 138 16.84 17.17 -0.28
N ARG A 139 17.75 17.18 -1.26
CA ARG A 139 19.20 17.16 -0.99
C ARG A 139 19.61 18.33 -0.08
N ARG A 140 19.10 19.52 -0.36
CA ARG A 140 19.30 20.70 0.49
C ARG A 140 18.79 20.47 1.92
N ALA A 141 17.61 19.88 2.10
CA ALA A 141 17.05 19.57 3.41
C ALA A 141 17.84 18.47 4.17
N MET A 142 18.45 17.53 3.45
CA MET A 142 19.37 16.54 4.03
C MET A 142 20.69 17.17 4.47
N ASP A 143 21.27 18.07 3.66
CA ASP A 143 22.47 18.85 4.02
C ASP A 143 22.22 19.69 5.29
N GLU A 144 21.00 20.26 5.41
CA GLU A 144 20.52 21.00 6.57
C GLU A 144 20.13 20.10 7.76
N ARG A 145 20.19 18.77 7.60
CA ARG A 145 19.82 17.73 8.59
C ARG A 145 18.37 17.77 9.07
N ILE A 146 17.49 18.41 8.29
CA ILE A 146 16.04 18.43 8.49
C ILE A 146 15.42 17.09 8.11
N VAL A 147 15.97 16.45 7.06
CA VAL A 147 15.60 15.11 6.60
C VAL A 147 16.78 14.17 6.84
N GLY A 148 16.54 13.04 7.52
CA GLY A 148 17.56 12.03 7.77
C GLY A 148 17.83 11.14 6.54
N HIS A 149 16.78 10.50 6.04
CA HIS A 149 16.84 9.55 4.93
C HIS A 149 15.77 9.84 3.89
N LEU A 150 16.01 9.38 2.66
CA LEU A 150 15.11 9.55 1.53
C LEU A 150 14.61 8.21 0.99
N GLY A 151 13.30 8.03 0.93
CA GLY A 151 12.64 6.90 0.27
C GLY A 151 11.67 7.34 -0.82
N PHE A 152 10.93 6.38 -1.38
CA PHE A 152 9.77 6.67 -2.21
C PHE A 152 8.62 5.70 -1.94
N ALA A 153 7.39 6.18 -2.15
CA ALA A 153 6.17 5.39 -2.00
C ALA A 153 5.40 5.29 -3.31
N THR A 154 4.93 4.09 -3.63
CA THR A 154 4.43 3.79 -4.97
C THR A 154 3.30 2.77 -5.03
N HIS A 155 2.42 2.98 -6.01
CA HIS A 155 1.42 2.05 -6.53
C HIS A 155 1.66 1.75 -8.02
N ALA A 156 2.85 2.05 -8.54
CA ALA A 156 3.16 1.93 -9.95
C ALA A 156 3.10 0.48 -10.45
N PRO A 157 2.99 0.29 -11.78
CA PRO A 157 3.39 -0.96 -12.42
C PRO A 157 4.83 -1.33 -12.06
N LEU A 158 5.13 -2.64 -11.99
CA LEU A 158 6.44 -3.15 -11.57
C LEU A 158 7.60 -2.47 -12.31
N GLU A 159 7.42 -2.24 -13.61
CA GLU A 159 8.44 -1.70 -14.50
C GLU A 159 8.88 -0.30 -14.03
N VAL A 160 7.94 0.54 -13.61
CA VAL A 160 8.23 1.88 -13.08
C VAL A 160 8.86 1.81 -11.68
N ILE A 161 8.47 0.83 -10.86
CA ILE A 161 9.10 0.61 -9.54
C ILE A 161 10.58 0.23 -9.72
N LEU A 162 10.86 -0.68 -10.66
CA LEU A 162 12.23 -1.08 -11.00
C LEU A 162 13.02 0.11 -11.54
N GLU A 163 12.46 0.89 -12.48
CA GLU A 163 13.07 2.12 -12.98
C GLU A 163 13.41 3.10 -11.84
N ALA A 164 12.51 3.29 -10.86
CA ALA A 164 12.75 4.14 -9.70
C ALA A 164 13.91 3.64 -8.82
N ILE A 165 13.99 2.32 -8.57
CA ILE A 165 15.11 1.69 -7.85
C ILE A 165 16.44 1.87 -8.60
N GLU A 166 16.42 1.88 -9.94
CA GLU A 166 17.61 2.07 -10.76
C GLU A 166 18.13 3.51 -10.82
N THR A 167 17.37 4.49 -10.33
CA THR A 167 17.86 5.88 -10.28
C THR A 167 18.97 6.08 -9.25
N ASP A 168 19.10 5.17 -8.29
CA ASP A 168 20.05 5.25 -7.15
C ASP A 168 19.86 6.49 -6.24
N GLU A 169 18.75 7.23 -6.42
CA GLU A 169 18.41 8.41 -5.62
C GLU A 169 17.84 8.05 -4.24
N PHE A 170 17.29 6.84 -4.08
CA PHE A 170 16.50 6.47 -2.91
C PHE A 170 17.20 5.43 -2.02
N GLU A 171 16.95 5.53 -0.72
CA GLU A 171 17.44 4.62 0.33
C GLU A 171 16.42 3.58 0.77
N SER A 172 15.13 3.84 0.52
CA SER A 172 14.05 2.91 0.83
C SER A 172 12.91 2.97 -0.18
N VAL A 173 12.09 1.92 -0.19
CA VAL A 173 10.89 1.81 -1.02
C VAL A 173 9.69 1.33 -0.20
N ASN A 174 8.58 2.03 -0.41
CA ASN A 174 7.27 1.73 0.13
C ASN A 174 6.36 1.21 -0.99
N LEU A 175 6.03 -0.08 -0.98
CA LEU A 175 5.30 -0.72 -2.09
C LEU A 175 4.26 -1.74 -1.63
N HIS A 176 3.33 -2.06 -2.55
CA HIS A 176 2.38 -3.15 -2.37
C HIS A 176 3.00 -4.50 -2.72
N TYR A 177 3.10 -5.37 -1.73
CA TYR A 177 3.48 -6.77 -1.90
C TYR A 177 2.95 -7.56 -0.71
N TYR A 178 2.13 -8.59 -0.93
CA TYR A 178 1.48 -9.37 0.13
C TYR A 178 0.95 -10.70 -0.41
N MET A 179 0.48 -11.59 0.46
CA MET A 179 0.10 -12.96 0.11
C MET A 179 -0.92 -13.03 -1.04
N LEU A 180 -1.81 -12.03 -1.14
CA LEU A 180 -2.86 -11.89 -2.16
C LEU A 180 -2.45 -11.05 -3.40
N ASN A 181 -1.26 -10.45 -3.39
CA ASN A 181 -0.67 -9.73 -4.51
C ASN A 181 0.86 -9.87 -4.49
N ARG A 182 1.36 -10.86 -5.24
CA ARG A 182 2.78 -11.23 -5.27
C ARG A 182 3.56 -10.61 -6.43
N ARG A 183 2.92 -9.76 -7.26
CA ARG A 183 3.50 -9.22 -8.53
C ARG A 183 4.82 -8.51 -8.33
N ASN A 184 4.95 -7.78 -7.22
CA ASN A 184 6.10 -6.92 -6.94
C ASN A 184 7.30 -7.63 -6.29
N ARG A 185 7.31 -8.96 -6.23
CA ARG A 185 8.46 -9.76 -5.76
C ARG A 185 9.79 -9.32 -6.41
N PRO A 186 9.89 -9.11 -7.74
CA PRO A 186 11.15 -8.68 -8.35
C PRO A 186 11.64 -7.31 -7.85
N ALA A 187 10.74 -6.38 -7.55
CA ALA A 187 11.12 -5.08 -6.97
C ALA A 187 11.63 -5.22 -5.54
N VAL A 188 11.03 -6.11 -4.73
CA VAL A 188 11.51 -6.41 -3.37
C VAL A 188 12.94 -6.98 -3.42
N GLU A 189 13.17 -7.98 -4.28
CA GLU A 189 14.50 -8.59 -4.45
C GLU A 189 15.52 -7.57 -4.98
N ARG A 190 15.09 -6.73 -5.93
CA ARG A 190 15.98 -5.73 -6.51
C ARG A 190 16.38 -4.66 -5.51
N ALA A 191 15.43 -4.15 -4.72
CA ALA A 191 15.66 -3.19 -3.65
C ALA A 191 16.61 -3.78 -2.59
N ALA A 192 16.36 -5.02 -2.15
CA ALA A 192 17.24 -5.70 -1.20
C ALA A 192 18.66 -5.90 -1.76
N GLY A 193 18.80 -6.21 -3.06
CA GLY A 193 20.10 -6.29 -3.72
C GLY A 193 20.88 -4.97 -3.79
N LYS A 194 20.22 -3.81 -3.62
CA LYS A 194 20.85 -2.48 -3.47
C LYS A 194 20.98 -2.04 -2.01
N ASP A 195 20.74 -2.95 -1.07
CA ASP A 195 20.63 -2.67 0.35
C ASP A 195 19.61 -1.56 0.67
N MET A 196 18.50 -1.48 -0.07
CA MET A 196 17.44 -0.52 0.24
C MET A 196 16.53 -1.04 1.35
N GLY A 197 16.01 -0.13 2.17
CA GLY A 197 14.91 -0.42 3.08
C GLY A 197 13.65 -0.80 2.29
N VAL A 198 13.00 -1.89 2.66
CA VAL A 198 11.75 -2.36 2.03
C VAL A 198 10.63 -2.33 3.06
N PHE A 199 9.65 -1.48 2.82
CA PHE A 199 8.52 -1.27 3.70
C PHE A 199 7.22 -1.55 2.93
N ILE A 200 6.46 -2.52 3.43
CA ILE A 200 5.21 -2.94 2.80
C ILE A 200 4.06 -2.10 3.32
N ILE A 201 3.43 -1.33 2.42
CA ILE A 201 2.33 -0.44 2.80
C ILE A 201 0.97 -1.11 2.69
N SER A 202 0.12 -0.84 3.68
CA SER A 202 -1.26 -1.33 3.80
C SER A 202 -1.53 -2.81 3.47
N PRO A 203 -0.68 -3.79 3.89
CA PRO A 203 -0.84 -5.20 3.51
C PRO A 203 -2.12 -5.86 4.02
N SER A 204 -2.82 -5.28 5.00
CA SER A 204 -4.03 -5.87 5.61
C SER A 204 -5.32 -5.19 5.14
N ASP A 205 -5.49 -3.88 5.36
CA ASP A 205 -6.71 -3.19 4.95
C ASP A 205 -6.78 -3.01 3.42
N LYS A 206 -5.88 -2.22 2.83
CA LYS A 206 -5.86 -2.04 1.38
C LYS A 206 -5.46 -3.33 0.66
N GLY A 207 -4.67 -4.20 1.30
CA GLY A 207 -4.24 -5.48 0.72
C GLY A 207 -5.30 -6.58 0.63
N GLY A 208 -6.46 -6.43 1.31
CA GLY A 208 -7.50 -7.45 1.26
C GLY A 208 -8.67 -7.29 2.23
N GLN A 209 -8.85 -6.12 2.87
CA GLN A 209 -9.83 -5.88 3.94
C GLN A 209 -9.81 -6.96 5.03
N LEU A 210 -8.60 -7.36 5.44
CA LEU A 210 -8.40 -8.54 6.31
C LEU A 210 -8.91 -8.37 7.75
N PHE A 211 -9.37 -7.17 8.15
CA PHE A 211 -10.11 -6.95 9.39
C PHE A 211 -11.52 -7.55 9.36
N HIS A 212 -12.11 -7.66 8.17
CA HIS A 212 -13.44 -8.23 7.96
C HIS A 212 -13.41 -9.28 6.83
N PRO A 213 -12.62 -10.37 6.98
CA PRO A 213 -12.45 -11.36 5.94
C PRO A 213 -13.70 -12.25 5.82
N PRO A 214 -14.07 -12.71 4.60
CA PRO A 214 -15.15 -13.67 4.43
C PRO A 214 -14.83 -15.00 5.12
N GLN A 215 -15.87 -15.75 5.52
CA GLN A 215 -15.71 -17.00 6.26
C GLN A 215 -14.84 -18.02 5.51
N LYS A 216 -14.98 -18.10 4.17
CA LYS A 216 -14.16 -18.99 3.34
C LYS A 216 -12.66 -18.69 3.46
N LEU A 217 -12.27 -17.41 3.44
CA LEU A 217 -10.87 -17.00 3.64
C LEU A 217 -10.38 -17.35 5.05
N GLN A 218 -11.21 -17.14 6.07
CA GLN A 218 -10.87 -17.53 7.45
C GLN A 218 -10.62 -19.03 7.57
N ASP A 219 -11.47 -19.85 6.96
CA ASP A 219 -11.34 -21.32 6.99
C ASP A 219 -10.08 -21.81 6.28
N LEU A 220 -9.72 -21.20 5.15
CA LEU A 220 -8.49 -21.51 4.42
C LEU A 220 -7.24 -21.18 5.25
N CYS A 221 -7.28 -20.11 6.06
CA CYS A 221 -6.15 -19.66 6.90
C CYS A 221 -5.98 -20.45 8.21
N LYS A 222 -6.97 -21.23 8.66
CA LYS A 222 -6.93 -21.94 9.96
C LYS A 222 -5.64 -22.77 10.15
N PRO A 223 -5.02 -22.77 11.34
CA PRO A 223 -5.51 -22.21 12.59
C PRO A 223 -5.27 -20.69 12.75
N PHE A 224 -4.69 -20.03 11.75
CA PHE A 224 -4.31 -18.62 11.82
C PHE A 224 -5.44 -17.71 11.35
N THR A 225 -5.44 -16.47 11.83
CA THR A 225 -6.26 -15.42 11.21
C THR A 225 -5.64 -15.01 9.86
N PRO A 226 -6.44 -14.45 8.92
CA PRO A 226 -5.88 -13.94 7.67
C PRO A 226 -4.82 -12.84 7.85
N ILE A 227 -4.98 -11.97 8.86
CA ILE A 227 -3.97 -10.94 9.19
C ILE A 227 -2.67 -11.60 9.64
N GLU A 228 -2.74 -12.52 10.60
CA GLU A 228 -1.57 -13.23 11.13
C GLU A 228 -0.83 -13.98 10.02
N LEU A 229 -1.54 -14.75 9.19
CA LEU A 229 -0.92 -15.53 8.12
C LEU A 229 -0.24 -14.63 7.09
N ASN A 230 -0.89 -13.53 6.69
CA ASN A 230 -0.33 -12.56 5.76
C ASN A 230 0.93 -11.88 6.31
N GLN A 231 0.92 -11.49 7.59
CA GLN A 231 2.10 -10.91 8.24
C GLN A 231 3.23 -11.93 8.37
N ARG A 232 2.93 -13.18 8.73
CA ARG A 232 3.94 -14.25 8.79
C ARG A 232 4.54 -14.55 7.42
N TRP A 233 3.72 -14.59 6.37
CA TRP A 233 4.18 -14.74 4.98
C TRP A 233 5.13 -13.61 4.55
N LEU A 234 4.85 -12.38 4.97
CA LEU A 234 5.71 -11.23 4.71
C LEU A 234 7.01 -11.27 5.52
N LEU A 235 6.92 -11.50 6.84
CA LEU A 235 8.08 -11.47 7.74
C LEU A 235 9.01 -12.67 7.56
N ALA A 236 8.53 -13.79 7.01
CA ALA A 236 9.38 -14.92 6.62
C ALA A 236 10.34 -14.58 5.47
N GLN A 237 10.16 -13.44 4.80
CA GLN A 237 11.05 -12.94 3.77
C GLN A 237 12.05 -11.97 4.42
N PRO A 238 13.36 -12.28 4.38
CA PRO A 238 14.37 -11.42 5.00
C PRO A 238 14.49 -10.05 4.32
N GLU A 239 14.07 -9.94 3.06
CA GLU A 239 14.10 -8.70 2.27
C GLU A 239 13.08 -7.67 2.75
N VAL A 240 12.02 -8.08 3.45
CA VAL A 240 10.95 -7.19 3.94
C VAL A 240 11.30 -6.68 5.34
N HIS A 241 11.40 -5.38 5.55
CA HIS A 241 11.93 -4.86 6.82
C HIS A 241 10.84 -4.44 7.81
N THR A 242 9.75 -3.85 7.33
CA THR A 242 8.59 -3.48 8.16
C THR A 242 7.28 -3.47 7.37
N LEU A 243 6.17 -3.63 8.08
CA LEU A 243 4.81 -3.70 7.56
C LEU A 243 3.96 -2.58 8.15
N SER A 244 3.25 -1.84 7.30
CA SER A 244 2.33 -0.80 7.77
C SER A 244 1.10 -1.45 8.38
N LEU A 245 0.74 -0.99 9.56
CA LEU A 245 -0.48 -1.32 10.27
C LEU A 245 -1.28 -0.03 10.42
N GLY A 246 -2.39 0.07 9.68
CA GLY A 246 -3.28 1.22 9.75
C GLY A 246 -4.39 0.99 10.76
N ALA A 247 -4.12 1.17 12.05
CA ALA A 247 -5.14 1.07 13.10
C ALA A 247 -5.87 2.41 13.24
N ALA A 248 -7.20 2.37 13.25
CA ALA A 248 -8.04 3.53 13.55
C ALA A 248 -8.32 3.67 15.06
N ARG A 249 -8.17 2.57 15.81
CA ARG A 249 -8.55 2.43 17.22
C ARG A 249 -7.52 1.56 17.97
N PRO A 250 -7.37 1.73 19.30
CA PRO A 250 -6.41 0.96 20.09
C PRO A 250 -6.59 -0.56 20.04
N GLU A 251 -7.81 -1.06 19.87
CA GLU A 251 -8.10 -2.50 19.87
C GLU A 251 -7.68 -3.16 18.55
N GLU A 252 -7.57 -2.39 17.47
CA GLU A 252 -7.20 -2.94 16.15
C GLU A 252 -5.75 -3.45 16.09
N PHE A 253 -4.89 -3.08 17.04
CA PHE A 253 -3.52 -3.62 17.13
C PHE A 253 -3.50 -5.11 17.46
N ASP A 254 -4.45 -5.62 18.24
CA ASP A 254 -4.35 -6.95 18.85
C ASP A 254 -4.25 -8.07 17.81
N ALA A 255 -5.02 -7.99 16.71
CA ALA A 255 -4.98 -8.96 15.62
C ALA A 255 -3.61 -9.00 14.91
N HIS A 256 -2.89 -7.89 14.92
CA HIS A 256 -1.58 -7.77 14.28
C HIS A 256 -0.41 -8.14 15.19
N LEU A 257 -0.62 -8.20 16.51
CA LEU A 257 0.43 -8.61 17.45
C LEU A 257 0.61 -10.14 17.46
N LEU A 258 -0.29 -10.85 16.80
CA LEU A 258 -0.21 -12.29 16.59
C LEU A 258 0.97 -12.62 15.66
N GLY A 259 1.96 -13.34 16.18
CA GLY A 259 3.05 -13.89 15.38
C GLY A 259 4.16 -12.93 14.97
N VAL A 260 4.11 -11.63 15.30
CA VAL A 260 5.14 -10.65 14.91
C VAL A 260 6.49 -10.78 15.61
N ASN A 261 6.56 -11.63 16.64
CA ASN A 261 7.82 -12.02 17.26
C ASN A 261 8.50 -13.21 16.53
N ARG A 262 7.98 -13.60 15.36
CA ARG A 262 8.53 -14.64 14.50
C ARG A 262 8.83 -14.02 13.14
N ASP A 263 10.07 -14.09 12.72
CA ASP A 263 10.54 -13.47 11.48
C ASP A 263 11.48 -14.40 10.68
N GLY A 264 11.58 -15.66 11.11
CA GLY A 264 12.18 -16.76 10.35
C GLY A 264 11.21 -17.41 9.36
N PRO A 265 11.66 -18.50 8.71
CA PRO A 265 10.87 -19.26 7.74
C PRO A 265 9.49 -19.65 8.26
N LEU A 266 8.56 -19.87 7.32
CA LEU A 266 7.22 -20.34 7.68
C LEU A 266 7.28 -21.71 8.36
N SER A 267 6.46 -21.91 9.38
CA SER A 267 6.24 -23.24 9.97
C SER A 267 5.55 -24.18 8.98
N ALA A 268 5.49 -25.47 9.31
CA ALA A 268 4.76 -26.45 8.51
C ALA A 268 3.26 -26.07 8.40
N ASP A 269 2.63 -25.65 9.50
CA ASP A 269 1.22 -25.25 9.52
C ASP A 269 0.98 -23.96 8.72
N GLU A 270 1.89 -22.98 8.84
CA GLU A 270 1.83 -21.73 8.06
C GLU A 270 1.97 -22.03 6.57
N SER A 271 2.92 -22.88 6.19
CA SER A 271 3.13 -23.31 4.80
C SER A 271 1.93 -24.08 4.26
N ALA A 272 1.32 -24.96 5.07
CA ALA A 272 0.12 -25.68 4.70
C ALA A 272 -1.08 -24.74 4.50
N ALA A 273 -1.19 -23.67 5.29
CA ALA A 273 -2.23 -22.66 5.12
C ALA A 273 -2.07 -21.86 3.83
N VAL A 274 -0.85 -21.44 3.51
CA VAL A 274 -0.54 -20.80 2.21
C VAL A 274 -0.84 -21.75 1.04
N ALA A 275 -0.49 -23.03 1.17
CA ALA A 275 -0.76 -24.03 0.13
C ALA A 275 -2.27 -24.26 -0.10
N ARG A 276 -3.11 -24.17 0.93
CA ARG A 276 -4.58 -24.24 0.76
C ARG A 276 -5.13 -23.05 -0.01
N LEU A 277 -4.60 -21.85 0.23
CA LEU A 277 -4.95 -20.66 -0.54
C LEU A 277 -4.58 -20.84 -2.02
N ASP A 278 -3.33 -21.25 -2.29
CA ASP A 278 -2.86 -21.51 -3.64
C ASP A 278 -3.68 -22.63 -4.33
N GLY A 279 -4.08 -23.67 -3.59
CA GLY A 279 -4.98 -24.71 -4.05
C GLY A 279 -6.37 -24.20 -4.44
N ALA A 280 -6.98 -23.35 -3.61
CA ALA A 280 -8.28 -22.76 -3.92
C ALA A 280 -8.26 -21.82 -5.15
N LEU A 281 -7.11 -21.19 -5.45
CA LEU A 281 -6.92 -20.48 -6.71
C LEU A 281 -6.81 -21.45 -7.90
N ALA A 282 -6.10 -22.56 -7.73
CA ALA A 282 -5.93 -23.57 -8.78
C ALA A 282 -7.26 -24.26 -9.15
N GLU A 283 -8.21 -24.37 -8.23
CA GLU A 283 -9.57 -24.87 -8.48
C GLU A 283 -10.36 -24.04 -9.52
N LEU A 284 -9.95 -22.81 -9.81
CA LEU A 284 -10.55 -22.00 -10.88
C LEU A 284 -10.22 -22.55 -12.29
N GLY A 285 -9.28 -23.50 -12.38
CA GLY A 285 -8.99 -24.29 -13.58
C GLY A 285 -8.66 -23.42 -14.80
N SER A 286 -9.36 -23.67 -15.90
CA SER A 286 -9.17 -22.96 -17.17
C SER A 286 -9.58 -21.49 -17.14
N THR A 287 -10.09 -20.97 -16.01
CA THR A 287 -10.42 -19.55 -15.83
C THR A 287 -9.48 -18.83 -14.87
N TYR A 288 -8.47 -19.52 -14.34
CA TYR A 288 -7.47 -18.94 -13.45
C TYR A 288 -6.53 -17.98 -14.21
N CYS A 289 -6.51 -16.71 -13.80
CA CYS A 289 -5.51 -15.76 -14.27
C CYS A 289 -4.27 -15.75 -13.37
N SER A 290 -3.07 -15.94 -13.93
CA SER A 290 -1.81 -15.88 -13.17
C SER A 290 -1.34 -14.47 -12.83
N PHE A 291 -2.07 -13.42 -13.25
CA PHE A 291 -1.71 -12.02 -13.03
C PHE A 291 -0.31 -11.64 -13.58
N CYS A 292 0.04 -12.16 -14.77
CA CYS A 292 1.35 -11.96 -15.41
C CYS A 292 1.50 -10.63 -16.19
N HIS A 293 0.42 -9.89 -16.44
CA HIS A 293 0.38 -8.64 -17.22
C HIS A 293 0.65 -8.75 -18.74
N GLU A 294 0.98 -9.91 -19.29
CA GLU A 294 1.25 -10.12 -20.73
C GLU A 294 0.11 -9.68 -21.66
N CYS A 295 -1.13 -9.67 -21.19
CA CYS A 295 -2.30 -9.26 -21.98
C CYS A 295 -2.37 -7.75 -22.31
N LEU A 296 -1.50 -6.93 -21.71
CA LEU A 296 -1.45 -5.48 -21.92
C LEU A 296 -0.53 -5.11 -23.11
N PRO A 297 -0.63 -3.90 -23.69
CA PRO A 297 -1.66 -2.88 -23.45
C PRO A 297 -3.04 -3.25 -24.04
N CYS A 298 -4.12 -2.80 -23.39
CA CYS A 298 -5.47 -2.87 -23.94
C CYS A 298 -5.83 -1.55 -24.65
N PRO A 299 -6.34 -1.56 -25.89
CA PRO A 299 -6.71 -0.33 -26.60
C PRO A 299 -7.76 0.53 -25.87
N GLU A 300 -8.62 -0.10 -25.06
CA GLU A 300 -9.69 0.57 -24.31
C GLU A 300 -9.27 1.00 -22.90
N ASP A 301 -7.99 0.81 -22.57
CA ASP A 301 -7.42 1.06 -21.23
C ASP A 301 -8.04 0.17 -20.13
N VAL A 302 -8.65 -0.96 -20.50
CA VAL A 302 -9.17 -1.94 -19.54
C VAL A 302 -7.99 -2.54 -18.77
N HIS A 303 -8.02 -2.46 -17.43
CA HIS A 303 -6.96 -3.01 -16.61
C HIS A 303 -7.11 -4.54 -16.42
N ILE A 304 -7.01 -5.28 -17.53
CA ILE A 304 -7.29 -6.72 -17.62
C ILE A 304 -6.68 -7.54 -16.47
N PRO A 305 -5.37 -7.41 -16.14
CA PRO A 305 -4.76 -8.25 -15.11
C PRO A 305 -5.41 -8.06 -13.73
N GLU A 306 -5.65 -6.82 -13.33
CA GLU A 306 -6.16 -6.48 -12.00
C GLU A 306 -7.64 -6.88 -11.88
N ILE A 307 -8.45 -6.68 -12.94
CA ILE A 307 -9.83 -7.16 -12.97
C ILE A 307 -9.86 -8.68 -12.77
N LEU A 308 -9.04 -9.44 -13.50
CA LEU A 308 -9.01 -10.89 -13.36
C LEU A 308 -8.38 -11.36 -12.04
N ARG A 309 -7.47 -10.58 -11.44
CA ARG A 309 -6.99 -10.83 -10.07
C ARG A 309 -8.13 -10.66 -9.05
N LEU A 310 -8.92 -9.61 -9.16
CA LEU A 310 -10.09 -9.39 -8.29
C LEU A 310 -11.14 -10.51 -8.49
N ARG A 311 -11.36 -10.96 -9.73
CA ARG A 311 -12.19 -12.14 -10.04
C ARG A 311 -11.69 -13.38 -9.29
N ASN A 312 -10.39 -13.67 -9.39
CA ASN A 312 -9.79 -14.82 -8.72
C ASN A 312 -10.04 -14.78 -7.20
N LEU A 313 -9.81 -13.63 -6.55
CA LEU A 313 -10.05 -13.47 -5.12
C LEU A 313 -11.54 -13.63 -4.75
N ALA A 314 -12.43 -13.04 -5.57
CA ALA A 314 -13.87 -13.13 -5.36
C ALA A 314 -14.41 -14.57 -5.47
N LEU A 315 -13.87 -15.38 -6.38
CA LEU A 315 -14.32 -16.76 -6.59
C LEU A 315 -13.60 -17.76 -5.67
N ALA A 316 -12.27 -17.67 -5.56
CA ALA A 316 -11.48 -18.61 -4.77
C ALA A 316 -11.70 -18.41 -3.27
N TYR A 317 -11.83 -17.16 -2.80
CA TYR A 317 -11.85 -16.83 -1.37
C TYR A 317 -13.15 -16.16 -0.89
N ASP A 318 -14.14 -16.00 -1.77
CA ASP A 318 -15.39 -15.26 -1.52
C ASP A 318 -15.17 -13.78 -1.13
N MET A 319 -14.06 -13.18 -1.60
CA MET A 319 -13.70 -11.78 -1.32
C MET A 319 -14.45 -10.78 -2.22
N LYS A 320 -15.77 -10.94 -2.36
CA LYS A 320 -16.59 -10.11 -3.27
C LYS A 320 -16.65 -8.65 -2.84
N ASP A 321 -16.72 -8.36 -1.55
CA ASP A 321 -16.81 -6.98 -1.07
C ASP A 321 -15.49 -6.23 -1.29
N PHE A 322 -14.35 -6.88 -1.05
CA PHE A 322 -13.04 -6.35 -1.44
C PHE A 322 -12.93 -6.17 -2.96
N GLY A 323 -13.40 -7.15 -3.72
CA GLY A 323 -13.48 -7.09 -5.18
C GLY A 323 -14.26 -5.87 -5.68
N ARG A 324 -15.48 -5.65 -5.16
CA ARG A 324 -16.35 -4.51 -5.49
C ARG A 324 -15.72 -3.18 -5.09
N TYR A 325 -15.14 -3.11 -3.89
CA TYR A 325 -14.43 -1.94 -3.41
C TYR A 325 -13.32 -1.52 -4.40
N ARG A 326 -12.46 -2.46 -4.79
CA ARG A 326 -11.35 -2.19 -5.71
C ARG A 326 -11.83 -1.95 -7.14
N TYR A 327 -12.79 -2.72 -7.61
CA TYR A 327 -13.37 -2.55 -8.95
C TYR A 327 -14.05 -1.18 -9.13
N GLY A 328 -14.67 -0.66 -8.08
CA GLY A 328 -15.25 0.69 -8.05
C GLY A 328 -14.21 1.83 -8.10
N MET A 329 -12.91 1.53 -7.99
CA MET A 329 -11.85 2.53 -8.12
C MET A 329 -11.43 2.79 -9.58
N PHE A 330 -11.77 1.90 -10.52
CA PHE A 330 -11.51 2.11 -11.95
C PHE A 330 -12.39 3.22 -12.53
N VAL A 331 -11.99 3.73 -13.70
CA VAL A 331 -12.86 4.56 -14.54
C VAL A 331 -14.06 3.73 -15.00
N ARG A 332 -15.25 4.29 -14.92
CA ARG A 332 -16.54 3.66 -15.29
C ARG A 332 -17.30 4.51 -16.31
N HIS A 333 -18.34 3.95 -16.92
CA HIS A 333 -19.30 4.74 -17.67
C HIS A 333 -20.19 5.56 -16.75
N ASP A 334 -20.44 6.82 -17.12
CA ASP A 334 -21.49 7.63 -16.52
C ASP A 334 -22.85 7.06 -16.92
N ALA A 335 -23.76 6.97 -15.95
CA ALA A 335 -25.06 6.32 -16.16
C ALA A 335 -26.00 7.16 -17.06
N GLU A 336 -25.79 8.47 -17.13
CA GLU A 336 -26.64 9.38 -17.91
C GLU A 336 -26.00 9.71 -19.26
N THR A 337 -24.70 9.99 -19.29
CA THR A 337 -24.01 10.45 -20.51
C THR A 337 -23.28 9.35 -21.25
N GLY A 338 -22.97 8.22 -20.58
CA GLY A 338 -22.11 7.17 -21.12
C GLY A 338 -20.62 7.54 -21.19
N GLU A 339 -20.24 8.76 -20.79
CA GLU A 339 -18.85 9.23 -20.81
C GLU A 339 -18.01 8.59 -19.71
N ARG A 340 -16.69 8.72 -19.81
CA ARG A 340 -15.75 8.23 -18.77
C ARG A 340 -15.88 9.08 -17.51
N THR A 341 -16.15 8.46 -16.37
CA THR A 341 -16.23 9.11 -15.06
C THR A 341 -15.62 8.26 -13.95
N GLY A 342 -15.35 8.86 -12.79
CA GLY A 342 -14.70 8.19 -11.66
C GLY A 342 -13.20 7.96 -11.88
N GLY A 343 -12.68 6.81 -11.45
CA GLY A 343 -11.25 6.48 -11.61
C GLY A 343 -10.32 7.08 -10.55
N ALA A 344 -9.28 6.33 -10.15
CA ALA A 344 -8.31 6.74 -9.11
C ALA A 344 -7.05 7.43 -9.58
N GLY A 345 -7.11 7.97 -10.79
CA GLY A 345 -5.94 8.51 -11.45
C GLY A 345 -4.81 7.47 -11.44
N HIS A 346 -3.59 7.95 -11.24
CA HIS A 346 -2.40 7.10 -11.21
C HIS A 346 -2.31 6.17 -9.97
N TRP A 347 -3.21 6.27 -8.98
CA TRP A 347 -3.21 5.36 -7.81
C TRP A 347 -3.87 4.01 -8.09
N PHE A 348 -4.76 3.97 -9.08
CA PHE A 348 -5.45 2.77 -9.54
C PHE A 348 -5.92 3.03 -10.99
N PRO A 349 -5.00 2.91 -11.96
CA PRO A 349 -5.26 3.31 -13.35
C PRO A 349 -6.16 2.32 -14.10
N GLY A 350 -6.68 2.76 -15.25
CA GLY A 350 -7.46 1.94 -16.16
C GLY A 350 -8.98 1.99 -15.95
N THR A 351 -9.68 1.29 -16.84
CA THR A 351 -11.13 1.23 -16.93
C THR A 351 -11.69 -0.12 -16.47
N GLN A 352 -13.00 -0.13 -16.17
CA GLN A 352 -13.78 -1.31 -15.87
C GLN A 352 -13.94 -2.25 -17.09
N GLY A 353 -14.36 -3.50 -16.84
CA GLY A 353 -14.44 -4.55 -17.85
C GLY A 353 -15.47 -4.32 -18.97
N ASP A 354 -16.49 -3.51 -18.72
CA ASP A 354 -17.54 -3.12 -19.67
C ASP A 354 -17.05 -2.18 -20.78
N PHE A 355 -15.85 -1.60 -20.63
CA PHE A 355 -15.16 -0.92 -21.74
C PHE A 355 -14.61 -1.89 -22.78
N CYS A 356 -14.57 -3.20 -22.52
CA CYS A 356 -14.04 -4.18 -23.46
C CYS A 356 -14.89 -4.26 -24.74
N THR A 357 -14.32 -3.86 -25.87
CA THR A 357 -14.93 -3.96 -27.21
C THR A 357 -14.85 -5.36 -27.83
N ARG A 358 -14.32 -6.34 -27.09
CA ARG A 358 -14.03 -7.71 -27.56
C ARG A 358 -13.14 -7.75 -28.81
N CYS A 359 -12.24 -6.78 -28.97
CA CYS A 359 -11.33 -6.68 -30.12
C CYS A 359 -10.35 -7.87 -30.29
N GLY A 360 -10.09 -8.62 -29.21
CA GLY A 360 -9.27 -9.83 -29.24
C GLY A 360 -7.76 -9.63 -29.12
N GLU A 361 -7.24 -8.38 -29.03
CA GLU A 361 -5.78 -8.12 -28.96
C GLU A 361 -5.07 -8.77 -27.76
N CYS A 362 -5.78 -8.98 -26.66
CA CYS A 362 -5.25 -9.61 -25.46
C CYS A 362 -5.07 -11.14 -25.60
N LEU A 363 -5.85 -11.78 -26.48
CA LEU A 363 -5.90 -13.23 -26.64
C LEU A 363 -4.55 -13.84 -27.07
N PRO A 364 -3.89 -13.38 -28.15
CA PRO A 364 -2.61 -13.96 -28.57
C PRO A 364 -1.47 -13.68 -27.59
N ARG A 365 -1.63 -12.74 -26.65
CA ARG A 365 -0.62 -12.43 -25.63
C ARG A 365 -0.81 -13.23 -24.34
N CYS A 366 -1.97 -13.84 -24.13
CA CYS A 366 -2.26 -14.56 -22.90
C CYS A 366 -1.56 -15.94 -22.89
N PRO A 367 -0.56 -16.18 -22.02
CA PRO A 367 0.15 -17.46 -22.00
C PRO A 367 -0.73 -18.64 -21.55
N LEU A 368 -1.88 -18.34 -20.92
CA LEU A 368 -2.84 -19.32 -20.42
C LEU A 368 -4.03 -19.53 -21.36
N ASN A 369 -4.08 -18.88 -22.53
CA ASN A 369 -5.17 -18.96 -23.50
C ASN A 369 -6.56 -18.71 -22.89
N LEU A 370 -6.66 -17.76 -21.96
CA LEU A 370 -7.92 -17.45 -21.29
C LEU A 370 -8.92 -16.80 -22.25
N PRO A 371 -10.23 -17.06 -22.11
CA PRO A 371 -11.27 -16.34 -22.83
C PRO A 371 -11.48 -14.94 -22.22
N ILE A 372 -10.46 -14.09 -22.31
CA ILE A 372 -10.38 -12.80 -21.58
C ILE A 372 -11.64 -11.94 -21.75
N PRO A 373 -12.19 -11.69 -22.96
CA PRO A 373 -13.39 -10.88 -23.11
C PRO A 373 -14.59 -11.40 -22.32
N ASP A 374 -14.77 -12.72 -22.25
CA ASP A 374 -15.88 -13.33 -21.51
C ASP A 374 -15.66 -13.21 -20.01
N LEU A 375 -14.43 -13.47 -19.55
CA LEU A 375 -14.07 -13.31 -18.14
C LEU A 375 -14.21 -11.86 -17.66
N LEU A 376 -13.91 -10.86 -18.51
CA LEU A 376 -14.11 -9.45 -18.20
C LEU A 376 -15.59 -9.11 -18.03
N ALA A 377 -16.44 -9.59 -18.93
CA ALA A 377 -17.90 -9.40 -18.85
C ALA A 377 -18.48 -10.05 -17.58
N GLU A 378 -18.15 -11.32 -17.32
CA GLU A 378 -18.55 -12.02 -16.09
C GLU A 378 -18.07 -11.29 -14.83
N THR A 379 -16.85 -10.76 -14.86
CA THR A 379 -16.28 -10.05 -13.71
C THR A 379 -16.97 -8.71 -13.50
N HIS A 380 -17.32 -7.99 -14.57
CA HIS A 380 -18.10 -6.76 -14.47
C HIS A 380 -19.44 -7.04 -13.81
N GLU A 381 -20.18 -8.07 -14.22
CA GLU A 381 -21.44 -8.47 -13.57
C GLU A 381 -21.26 -8.85 -12.10
N LEU A 382 -20.17 -9.57 -11.78
CA LEU A 382 -19.86 -10.00 -10.41
C LEU A 382 -19.52 -8.82 -9.46
N LEU A 383 -18.77 -7.83 -9.96
CA LEU A 383 -18.13 -6.78 -9.14
C LEU A 383 -18.68 -5.38 -9.34
N SER A 384 -19.56 -5.15 -10.32
CA SER A 384 -20.31 -3.90 -10.44
C SER A 384 -21.27 -3.76 -9.26
N GLY A 385 -20.91 -2.89 -8.32
CA GLY A 385 -21.62 -2.62 -7.07
C GLY A 385 -21.12 -1.30 -6.47
N ARG A 386 -21.85 -0.75 -5.47
CA ARG A 386 -21.61 0.61 -4.93
C ARG A 386 -20.12 0.91 -4.70
N ALA A 387 -19.64 1.99 -5.34
CA ALA A 387 -18.26 2.45 -5.21
C ALA A 387 -17.91 2.82 -3.76
N GLY A 388 -16.74 2.39 -3.28
CA GLY A 388 -16.18 2.85 -2.01
C GLY A 388 -15.56 4.25 -2.12
N LYS A 389 -15.60 5.03 -1.04
CA LYS A 389 -14.92 6.33 -0.96
C LYS A 389 -13.40 6.15 -0.87
N ARG A 390 -12.63 7.06 -1.48
CA ARG A 390 -11.17 7.16 -1.25
C ARG A 390 -10.89 7.84 0.08
N LEU A 391 -9.77 7.47 0.70
CA LEU A 391 -9.32 8.03 1.99
C LEU A 391 -8.15 9.01 1.84
N TRP A 392 -7.69 9.28 0.61
CA TRP A 392 -6.55 10.15 0.33
C TRP A 392 -6.87 11.08 -0.84
N LYS A 393 -6.21 12.25 -0.88
CA LYS A 393 -6.33 13.24 -1.95
C LYS A 393 -5.23 13.09 -2.98
#